data_AF-A9LLR0-F1
#
_entry.id   AF-A9LLR0-F1
#
_cell.length_a   1.000
_cell.length_b   1.000
_cell.length_c   1.000
_cell.angle_alpha   90.00
_cell.angle_beta   90.00
_cell.angle_gamma   90.00
#
_symmetry.space_group_name_H-M   'P 1'
#
loop_
_entity.id
_entity.type
_entity.pdbx_description
1 polymer ?
#
loop_
_entity_poly.entity_id
_entity_poly.type
_entity_poly.pdbx_seq_one_letter_code
_entity_poly.pdbx_strand_id
1 'polypeptide(L)' 'GLALFYGGMVRKMNVLATVMQSFAVTCLVTVLWMIVSYSLAFTPGSPYIGGLSRFMLNGMGVDAINDLAKTIPESVYM' A
#
# COMPACT_ATOMS: atom_id res chain seq x y z
N GLY A 1 -15.33 -0.39 -0.13
CA GLY A 1 -16.10 -1.35 -0.95
C GLY A 1 -15.99 -2.77 -0.40
N LEU A 2 -14.78 -3.33 -0.36
CA LEU A 2 -14.53 -4.74 -0.02
C LEU A 2 -15.14 -5.20 1.32
N ALA A 3 -14.95 -4.41 2.38
CA ALA A 3 -15.46 -4.72 3.73
C ALA A 3 -16.99 -4.86 3.78
N LEU A 4 -17.72 -4.02 3.05
CA LEU A 4 -19.18 -4.05 2.99
C LEU A 4 -19.68 -5.21 2.12
N PHE A 5 -18.96 -5.52 1.04
CA PHE A 5 -19.27 -6.66 0.17
C PHE A 5 -19.13 -7.99 0.92
N TYR A 6 -17.99 -8.24 1.57
CA TYR A 6 -17.79 -9.46 2.37
C TYR A 6 -18.59 -9.45 3.68
N GLY A 7 -18.80 -8.27 4.27
CA GLY A 7 -19.70 -8.10 5.41
C GLY A 7 -21.14 -8.53 5.09
N GLY A 8 -21.62 -8.29 3.87
CA GLY A 8 -22.97 -8.70 3.44
C GLY A 8 -23.14 -10.21 3.20
N MET A 9 -22.04 -10.96 2.99
CA MET A 9 -22.06 -12.41 2.76
C MET A 9 -21.89 -13.25 4.03
N VAL A 10 -21.46 -12.65 5.15
CA VAL A 10 -21.31 -13.35 6.44
C VAL A 10 -22.58 -13.27 7.27
N ARG A 11 -22.75 -14.20 8.21
CA ARG A 11 -23.86 -14.18 9.17
C ARG A 11 -23.87 -12.87 9.95
N LYS A 12 -25.06 -12.32 10.25
CA LYS A 12 -25.25 -11.06 10.99
C LYS A 12 -24.37 -10.90 12.24
N MET A 13 -24.12 -11.99 12.96
CA MET A 13 -23.30 -12.00 14.18
C MET A 13 -21.81 -11.75 13.92
N ASN A 14 -21.34 -12.04 12.71
CA ASN A 14 -19.93 -11.97 12.32
C ASN A 14 -19.61 -10.75 11.45
N VAL A 15 -20.62 -9.97 11.02
CA VAL A 15 -20.45 -8.79 10.16
C VAL A 15 -19.50 -7.78 10.80
N LEU A 16 -19.67 -7.52 12.09
CA LEU A 16 -18.83 -6.57 12.82
C LEU A 16 -17.35 -7.01 12.79
N ALA A 17 -17.08 -8.30 13.00
CA ALA A 17 -15.72 -8.84 12.95
C ALA A 17 -15.11 -8.70 11.55
N THR A 18 -15.83 -9.05 10.49
CA THR A 18 -15.34 -8.96 9.11
C THR A 18 -15.03 -7.52 8.69
N VAL A 19 -15.88 -6.56 9.06
CA VAL A 19 -15.66 -5.14 8.75
C VAL A 19 -14.47 -4.59 9.54
N MET A 20 -14.37 -4.89 10.84
CA MET A 20 -13.26 -4.44 11.68
C MET A 20 -11.91 -5.03 11.25
N GLN A 21 -11.88 -6.32 10.89
CA GLN A 21 -10.68 -6.96 10.35
C GLN A 21 -10.27 -6.32 9.01
N SER A 22 -11.22 -6.04 8.12
CA SER A 22 -10.94 -5.38 6.85
C SER A 22 -10.34 -3.98 7.06
N PHE A 23 -10.88 -3.21 8.01
CA PHE A 23 -10.34 -1.89 8.36
C PHE A 23 -8.93 -2.00 8.95
N ALA A 24 -8.73 -2.89 9.92
CA ALA A 24 -7.43 -3.10 10.56
C ALA A 24 -6.35 -3.53 9.55
N VAL A 25 -6.68 -4.46 8.64
CA VAL A 25 -5.77 -4.89 7.56
C VAL A 25 -5.49 -3.75 6.59
N THR A 26 -6.49 -2.93 6.26
CA THR A 26 -6.27 -1.76 5.39
C THR A 26 -5.27 -0.80 6.03
N CYS A 27 -5.45 -0.43 7.31
CA CYS A 27 -4.51 0.41 8.04
C CYS A 27 -3.10 -0.21 8.12
N LEU A 28 -3.01 -1.50 8.44
CA LEU A 28 -1.74 -2.22 8.54
C LEU A 28 -0.99 -2.20 7.19
N VAL A 29 -1.68 -2.53 6.10
CA VAL A 29 -1.09 -2.58 4.76
C VAL A 29 -0.63 -1.19 4.32
N THR A 30 -1.40 -0.13 4.60
CA THR A 30 -0.97 1.25 4.31
C THR A 30 0.31 1.62 5.05
N VAL A 31 0.44 1.26 6.34
CA VAL A 31 1.67 1.53 7.11
C VAL A 31 2.85 0.71 6.58
N LEU A 32 2.64 -0.58 6.28
CA LEU A 32 3.68 -1.43 5.68
C LEU A 32 4.13 -0.92 4.31
N TRP A 33 3.18 -0.41 3.51
CA TRP A 33 3.45 0.20 2.22
C TRP A 33 4.41 1.39 2.35
N MET A 34 4.12 2.28 3.29
CA MET A 34 4.95 3.45 3.59
C MET A 34 6.36 3.11 4.05
N ILE A 35 6.50 2.10 4.91
CA ILE A 35 7.79 1.81 5.53
C ILE A 35 8.71 1.09 4.55
N VAL A 36 8.21 0.08 3.84
CA VAL A 36 9.08 -0.85 3.11
C VAL A 36 8.54 -1.28 1.74
N SER A 37 7.24 -1.57 1.61
CA SER A 37 6.75 -2.23 0.39
C SER A 37 6.82 -1.34 -0.83
N TYR A 38 6.62 -0.02 -0.66
CA TYR A 38 6.82 0.96 -1.73
C TYR A 38 8.24 0.87 -2.31
N SER A 39 9.25 0.87 -1.44
CA SER A 39 10.65 0.78 -1.86
C SER A 39 10.91 -0.54 -2.59
N LEU A 40 10.44 -1.66 -2.04
CA LEU A 40 10.64 -2.98 -2.64
C LEU A 40 9.93 -3.14 -4.00
N ALA A 41 8.86 -2.40 -4.26
CA ALA A 41 8.14 -2.46 -5.52
C ALA A 41 8.75 -1.55 -6.60
N PHE A 42 9.19 -0.35 -6.23
CA PHE A 42 9.50 0.72 -7.20
C PHE A 42 10.96 1.14 -7.28
N THR A 43 11.85 0.57 -6.45
CA THR A 43 13.27 0.91 -6.50
C THR A 43 14.10 -0.17 -7.18
N PRO A 44 15.23 0.19 -7.82
CA PRO A 44 16.13 -0.78 -8.44
C PRO A 44 16.61 -1.85 -7.44
N GLY A 45 16.60 -3.11 -7.87
CA GLY A 45 17.04 -4.25 -7.07
C GLY A 45 17.28 -5.47 -7.94
N SER A 46 16.76 -6.62 -7.51
CA SER A 46 16.77 -7.87 -8.26
C SER A 46 15.59 -7.97 -9.24
N PRO A 47 15.57 -8.93 -10.18
CA PRO A 47 14.43 -9.16 -11.06
C PRO A 47 13.11 -9.50 -10.36
N TYR A 48 13.14 -9.86 -9.08
CA TYR A 48 11.97 -10.29 -8.30
C TYR A 48 11.58 -9.31 -7.19
N ILE A 49 12.54 -8.56 -6.66
CA ILE A 49 12.38 -7.66 -5.51
C ILE A 49 13.27 -6.44 -5.72
N GLY A 50 12.72 -5.24 -5.52
CA GLY A 50 13.45 -3.98 -5.54
C GLY A 50 14.40 -3.78 -4.35
N GLY A 51 14.85 -2.54 -4.16
CA GLY A 51 15.78 -2.14 -3.11
C GLY A 51 15.11 -1.49 -1.88
N LEU A 52 15.95 -1.05 -0.94
CA LEU A 52 15.56 -0.30 0.28
C LEU A 52 15.90 1.20 0.20
N SER A 53 16.17 1.73 -1.00
CA SER A 53 16.60 3.13 -1.17
C SER A 53 15.49 4.14 -0.84
N ARG A 54 14.21 3.73 -0.85
CA ARG A 54 13.05 4.54 -0.47
C ARG A 54 12.45 4.09 0.85
N PHE A 55 13.25 3.50 1.75
CA PHE A 55 12.79 3.11 3.09
C PHE A 55 12.20 4.32 3.83
N MET A 56 11.00 4.16 4.41
CA MET A 56 10.22 5.25 5.02
C MET A 56 10.07 6.48 4.11
N LEU A 57 9.95 6.28 2.79
CA LEU A 57 9.83 7.33 1.77
C LEU A 57 11.02 8.29 1.70
N ASN A 58 12.22 7.82 2.07
CA ASN A 58 13.40 8.65 2.04
C ASN A 58 13.65 9.26 0.65
N GLY A 59 13.75 10.59 0.61
CA GLY A 59 13.99 11.35 -0.61
C GLY A 59 12.78 11.46 -1.56
N MET A 60 11.57 11.07 -1.14
CA MET A 60 10.35 11.30 -1.91
C MET A 60 9.90 12.75 -1.71
N GLY A 61 10.31 13.63 -2.63
CA GLY A 61 9.86 15.02 -2.69
C GLY A 61 8.54 15.17 -3.44
N VAL A 62 7.95 16.37 -3.41
CA VAL A 62 6.70 16.70 -4.13
C VAL A 62 6.87 16.58 -5.65
N ASP A 63 8.07 16.90 -6.15
CA ASP A 63 8.43 16.82 -7.57
C ASP A 63 9.11 15.50 -7.94
N ALA A 64 9.15 14.53 -7.03
CA ALA A 64 9.74 13.24 -7.33
C ALA A 64 8.89 12.54 -8.39
N ILE A 65 9.55 11.99 -9.41
CA ILE A 65 8.91 11.29 -10.53
C ILE A 65 9.59 9.93 -10.63
N ASN A 66 8.78 8.88 -10.70
CA ASN A 66 9.31 7.54 -10.88
C ASN A 66 9.61 7.28 -12.36
N ASP A 67 10.72 6.59 -12.65
CA ASP A 67 11.13 6.28 -14.02
C ASP A 67 10.10 5.43 -14.79
N LEU A 68 9.29 4.64 -14.09
CA LEU A 68 8.22 3.83 -14.66
C LEU A 68 7.02 4.66 -15.14
N ALA A 69 6.83 5.86 -14.59
CA ALA A 69 5.69 6.71 -14.88
C ALA A 69 6.08 8.20 -14.84
N LYS A 70 6.73 8.65 -15.91
CA LYS A 70 7.35 9.99 -16.01
C LYS A 70 6.38 11.18 -15.94
N THR A 71 5.08 10.93 -16.06
CA THR A 71 4.05 11.98 -16.14
C THR A 71 3.21 12.10 -14.87
N ILE A 72 3.43 11.23 -13.87
CA ILE A 72 2.64 11.18 -12.64
C ILE A 72 3.59 11.36 -11.45
N PRO A 73 3.27 12.25 -10.49
CA PRO A 73 4.08 12.43 -9.29
C PRO A 73 4.20 11.12 -8.49
N GLU A 74 5.40 10.89 -7.96
CA GLU A 74 5.75 9.67 -7.22
C GLU A 74 4.88 9.48 -5.97
N SER A 75 4.37 10.58 -5.39
CA SER A 75 3.47 10.58 -4.24
C SER A 75 2.10 9.94 -4.50
N VAL A 76 1.67 9.80 -5.76
CA VAL A 76 0.38 9.16 -6.11
C VAL A 76 0.46 7.64 -5.96
N TYR A 77 1.66 7.08 -5.98
CA TYR A 77 1.91 5.65 -5.82
C TYR A 77 2.14 5.22 -4.37
N MET A 78 2.03 6.18 -3.44
CA MET A 78 1.99 5.93 -2.00
C MET A 78 0.57 5.78 -1.47
#